data_AF-A0A2A3IU51-F1
#
_entry.id   AF-A0A2A3IU51-F1
#
_cell.length_a   1.000
_cell.length_b   1.000
_cell.length_c   1.000
_cell.angle_alpha   90.00
_cell.angle_beta   90.00
_cell.angle_gamma   90.00
#
_symmetry.space_group_name_H-M   'P 1'
#
loop_
_entity.id
_entity.type
_entity.pdbx_description
1 polymer ?
#
loop_
_entity_poly.entity_id
_entity_poly.type
_entity_poly.pdbx_seq_one_letter_code
_entity_poly.pdbx_strand_id
1 'polypeptide(L)'
;MAGGAAAEAVDDAGWTLLHFAAQAQAPSVVEVLLAAGAAVDTADRHGNTPLWRAVFCSQGEGATIRLLLEAGADPDRDNGRWGTYPRCRGT
;
A
#
# COMPACT_ATOMS: atom_id res chain seq x y z
N MET A 1 6.49 23.38 6.17
CA MET A 1 5.75 22.18 6.59
C MET A 1 4.32 22.31 6.07
N ALA A 2 4.08 21.99 4.80
CA ALA A 2 2.76 22.04 4.20
C ALA A 2 2.80 21.01 3.06
N GLY A 3 2.28 19.80 3.31
CA GLY A 3 2.35 18.71 2.34
C GLY A 3 1.45 17.52 2.65
N GLY A 4 1.24 17.20 3.93
CA GLY A 4 0.49 16.00 4.32
C GLY A 4 -0.98 15.96 3.88
N ALA A 5 -1.66 17.11 3.77
CA ALA A 5 -3.11 17.15 3.57
C ALA A 5 -3.59 16.67 2.18
N ALA A 6 -2.73 16.69 1.15
CA ALA A 6 -3.11 16.24 -0.20
C ALA A 6 -2.82 14.76 -0.44
N ALA A 7 -1.87 14.17 0.29
CA ALA A 7 -1.43 12.79 0.07
C ALA A 7 -2.42 11.74 0.62
N GLU A 8 -3.26 12.15 1.58
CA GLU A 8 -4.28 11.29 2.20
C GLU A 8 -5.68 11.46 1.59
N ALA A 9 -5.81 12.27 0.55
CA ALA A 9 -7.07 12.35 -0.18
C ALA A 9 -7.41 10.98 -0.77
N VAL A 10 -8.60 10.48 -0.43
CA VAL A 10 -9.14 9.21 -0.94
C VAL A 10 -10.23 9.46 -1.96
N ASP A 11 -10.30 8.61 -2.98
CA ASP A 11 -11.41 8.60 -3.93
C ASP A 11 -12.66 7.88 -3.38
N ASP A 12 -13.70 7.78 -4.21
CA ASP A 12 -14.94 7.07 -3.87
C ASP A 12 -14.75 5.55 -3.70
N ALA A 13 -13.59 4.98 -4.00
CA ALA A 13 -13.25 3.59 -3.71
C ALA A 13 -12.36 3.47 -2.45
N GLY A 14 -12.00 4.59 -1.82
CA GLY A 14 -11.07 4.63 -0.68
C GLY A 14 -9.59 4.58 -1.11
N TRP A 15 -9.29 4.80 -2.38
CA TRP A 15 -7.92 4.79 -2.88
C TRP A 15 -7.23 6.10 -2.60
N THR A 16 -6.05 6.01 -1.99
CA THR A 16 -5.10 7.11 -1.89
C THR A 16 -4.23 7.20 -3.14
N LEU A 17 -3.52 8.33 -3.29
CA LEU A 17 -2.47 8.48 -4.31
C LEU A 17 -1.43 7.34 -4.26
N LEU A 18 -1.15 6.81 -3.06
CA LEU A 18 -0.23 5.69 -2.87
C LEU A 18 -0.77 4.39 -3.47
N HIS A 19 -2.09 4.15 -3.48
CA HIS A 19 -2.69 2.99 -4.15
C HIS A 19 -2.51 3.07 -5.66
N PHE A 20 -2.70 4.25 -6.26
CA PHE A 20 -2.49 4.45 -7.69
C PHE A 20 -1.01 4.25 -8.07
N ALA A 21 -0.08 4.83 -7.31
CA ALA A 21 1.35 4.68 -7.54
C ALA A 21 1.81 3.22 -7.38
N ALA A 22 1.29 2.52 -6.37
CA ALA A 22 1.52 1.10 -6.14
C ALA A 22 0.98 0.23 -7.29
N GLN A 23 -0.24 0.46 -7.74
CA GLN A 23 -0.81 -0.25 -8.89
C GLN A 23 0.01 0.00 -10.16
N ALA A 24 0.44 1.23 -10.39
CA ALA A 24 1.25 1.60 -11.55
C ALA A 24 2.70 1.09 -11.50
N GLN A 25 3.12 0.47 -10.38
CA GLN A 25 4.50 0.05 -10.13
C GLN A 25 5.50 1.20 -10.38
N ALA A 26 5.17 2.40 -9.91
CA ALA A 26 5.95 3.62 -10.13
C ALA A 26 6.78 3.99 -8.88
N PRO A 27 8.00 3.42 -8.70
CA PRO A 27 8.79 3.60 -7.47
C PRO A 27 9.12 5.07 -7.19
N SER A 28 9.46 5.85 -8.22
CA SER A 28 9.77 7.28 -8.07
C SER A 28 8.59 8.10 -7.57
N VAL A 29 7.36 7.73 -7.95
CA VAL A 29 6.14 8.42 -7.48
C VAL A 29 5.89 8.03 -6.02
N VAL A 30 6.11 6.76 -5.67
CA VAL A 30 6.00 6.28 -4.29
C VAL A 30 6.97 7.03 -3.38
N GLU A 31 8.23 7.20 -3.75
CA GLU A 31 9.21 7.98 -2.96
C GLU A 31 8.76 9.42 -2.71
N VAL A 32 8.23 10.10 -3.74
CA VAL A 32 7.72 11.48 -3.60
C VAL A 32 6.53 11.53 -2.65
N LEU A 33 5.61 10.59 -2.75
CA LEU A 33 4.43 10.54 -1.87
C LEU A 33 4.81 10.21 -0.43
N LEU A 34 5.75 9.29 -0.23
CA LEU A 34 6.31 8.98 1.09
C LEU A 34 7.00 10.19 1.72
N ALA A 35 7.81 10.91 0.94
CA ALA A 35 8.46 12.15 1.38
C ALA A 35 7.45 13.27 1.72
N ALA A 36 6.27 13.25 1.09
CA ALA A 36 5.17 14.16 1.40
C ALA A 36 4.39 13.78 2.68
N GLY A 37 4.71 12.63 3.30
CA GLY A 37 4.06 12.14 4.52
C GLY A 37 2.79 11.33 4.27
N ALA A 38 2.68 10.67 3.11
CA ALA A 38 1.55 9.80 2.82
C ALA A 38 1.52 8.56 3.75
N ALA A 39 0.34 8.19 4.24
CA ALA A 39 0.16 6.98 5.03
C ALA A 39 0.29 5.71 4.18
N VAL A 40 1.27 4.87 4.54
CA VAL A 40 1.67 3.65 3.81
C VAL A 40 0.66 2.50 3.95
N ASP A 41 -0.08 2.48 5.06
CA ASP A 41 -0.98 1.39 5.45
C ASP A 41 -2.47 1.77 5.36
N THR A 42 -2.79 2.81 4.58
CA THR A 42 -4.19 3.18 4.35
C THR A 42 -4.89 2.04 3.63
N ALA A 43 -6.01 1.54 4.14
CA ALA A 43 -6.76 0.50 3.46
C ALA A 43 -7.85 1.11 2.57
N ASP A 44 -8.02 0.61 1.35
CA ASP A 44 -9.16 0.94 0.49
C ASP A 44 -10.47 0.33 1.05
N ARG A 45 -11.61 0.60 0.40
CA ARG A 45 -12.91 0.03 0.81
C ARG A 45 -12.99 -1.49 0.71
N HIS A 46 -12.04 -2.13 0.03
CA HIS A 46 -11.90 -3.58 -0.07
C HIS A 46 -10.88 -4.15 0.93
N GLY A 47 -10.31 -3.31 1.81
CA GLY A 47 -9.29 -3.70 2.76
C GLY A 47 -7.89 -3.80 2.17
N ASN A 48 -7.70 -3.51 0.87
CA ASN A 48 -6.38 -3.60 0.25
C ASN A 48 -5.52 -2.44 0.73
N THR A 49 -4.29 -2.73 1.11
CA THR A 49 -3.26 -1.70 1.32
C THR A 49 -2.56 -1.37 -0.01
N PRO A 50 -1.84 -0.24 -0.10
CA PRO A 50 -0.98 0.07 -1.24
C PRO A 50 0.01 -1.06 -1.51
N LEU A 51 0.58 -1.65 -0.46
CA LEU A 51 1.45 -2.82 -0.58
C LEU A 51 0.73 -4.00 -1.24
N TRP A 52 -0.51 -4.29 -0.83
CA TRP A 52 -1.32 -5.35 -1.42
C TRP A 52 -1.54 -5.13 -2.93
N ARG A 53 -1.85 -3.88 -3.32
CA ARG A 53 -1.98 -3.51 -4.74
C ARG A 53 -0.67 -3.64 -5.51
N ALA A 54 0.45 -3.24 -4.90
CA ALA A 54 1.76 -3.35 -5.52
C ALA A 54 2.12 -4.81 -5.79
N VAL A 55 1.87 -5.72 -4.83
CA VAL A 55 2.10 -7.15 -5.00
C VAL A 55 1.19 -7.75 -6.06
N PHE A 56 -0.11 -7.43 -6.01
CA PHE A 56 -1.09 -7.95 -6.95
C PHE A 56 -0.81 -7.55 -8.41
N CYS A 57 -0.31 -6.33 -8.63
CA CYS A 57 0.00 -5.81 -9.97
C CYS A 57 1.45 -6.08 -10.42
N SER A 58 2.32 -6.55 -9.53
CA SER A 58 3.73 -6.80 -9.86
C SER A 58 3.87 -7.90 -10.92
N GLN A 59 4.63 -7.62 -11.97
CA GLN A 59 5.01 -8.59 -13.01
C GLN A 59 6.40 -9.19 -12.76
N GLY A 60 6.85 -9.23 -11.50
CA GLY A 60 8.22 -9.64 -11.11
C GLY A 60 9.13 -8.46 -10.76
N GLU A 61 8.66 -7.22 -10.93
CA GLU A 61 9.34 -6.02 -10.46
C GLU A 61 8.97 -5.76 -9.00
N GLY A 62 9.96 -5.92 -8.12
CA GLY A 62 9.81 -5.75 -6.67
C GLY A 62 10.22 -4.38 -6.16
N ALA A 63 10.63 -3.43 -7.01
CA ALA A 63 11.17 -2.14 -6.58
C ALA A 63 10.15 -1.35 -5.74
N THR A 64 8.91 -1.26 -6.23
CA THR A 64 7.81 -0.60 -5.53
C THR A 64 7.46 -1.30 -4.21
N ILE A 65 7.47 -2.63 -4.21
CA ILE A 65 7.20 -3.45 -3.02
C ILE A 65 8.29 -3.21 -1.96
N ARG A 66 9.56 -3.22 -2.36
CA ARG A 66 10.70 -2.95 -1.47
C ARG A 66 10.61 -1.57 -0.86
N LEU A 67 10.34 -0.54 -1.66
CA LEU A 67 10.17 0.83 -1.16
C LEU A 67 9.04 0.94 -0.13
N LEU A 68 7.89 0.30 -0.37
CA LEU A 68 6.78 0.30 0.58
C LEU A 68 7.14 -0.41 1.89
N LEU A 69 7.86 -1.54 1.81
CA LEU A 69 8.34 -2.25 2.99
C LEU A 69 9.40 -1.46 3.78
N GLU A 70 10.32 -0.79 3.08
CA GLU A 70 11.31 0.11 3.69
C GLU A 70 10.65 1.32 4.36
N ALA A 71 9.53 1.78 3.80
CA ALA A 71 8.70 2.82 4.38
C ALA A 71 7.83 2.35 5.57
N GLY A 72 7.93 1.07 5.95
CA GLY A 72 7.25 0.51 7.12
C GLY A 72 5.85 -0.03 6.85
N ALA A 73 5.48 -0.31 5.60
CA ALA A 73 4.21 -0.96 5.29
C ALA A 73 4.15 -2.35 5.94
N ASP A 74 3.01 -2.68 6.55
CA ASP A 74 2.80 -3.97 7.23
C ASP A 74 2.59 -5.10 6.19
N PRO A 75 3.52 -6.07 6.08
CA PRO A 75 3.37 -7.19 5.15
C PRO A 75 2.34 -8.22 5.61
N ASP A 76 2.00 -8.25 6.91
CA ASP A 76 1.05 -9.18 7.49
C ASP A 76 -0.39 -8.66 7.41
N ARG A 77 -0.57 -7.39 7.02
CA ARG A 77 -1.89 -6.78 6.85
C ARG A 77 -2.60 -7.36 5.64
N ASP A 78 -3.56 -8.22 5.92
CA ASP A 78 -4.44 -8.78 4.92
C ASP A 78 -5.64 -7.87 4.66
N ASN A 79 -6.27 -8.05 3.49
CA ASN A 79 -7.48 -7.32 3.14
C ASN A 79 -8.76 -7.96 3.70
N GLY A 80 -8.65 -8.98 4.56
CA GLY A 80 -9.77 -9.74 5.11
C GLY A 80 -10.58 -10.55 4.08
N ARG A 81 -10.29 -10.41 2.78
CA ARG A 81 -11.04 -11.04 1.69
C ARG A 81 -10.74 -12.54 1.57
N TRP A 82 -9.60 -12.99 2.09
CA TRP A 82 -9.20 -14.40 2.20
C TRP A 82 -9.32 -14.93 3.62
N GLY A 83 -10.28 -14.43 4.41
CA GLY A 83 -10.43 -14.57 5.87
C GLY A 83 -10.38 -15.98 6.52
N THR A 84 -9.87 -17.02 5.88
CA THR A 84 -9.64 -18.33 6.49
C THR A 84 -8.44 -19.06 5.90
N TYR A 85 -7.24 -18.47 5.90
CA TYR A 85 -6.09 -19.32 6.20
C TYR A 85 -5.92 -19.25 7.71
N PRO A 86 -6.32 -20.29 8.47
CA PRO A 86 -5.87 -20.38 9.83
C PRO A 86 -4.35 -20.36 9.71
N ARG A 87 -3.72 -19.26 10.16
CA ARG A 87 -2.29 -19.29 10.42
C ARG A 87 -2.07 -20.58 11.18
N CYS A 88 -1.08 -21.38 10.78
CA CYS A 88 -0.57 -22.44 11.62
C CYS A 88 -0.08 -21.77 12.91
N ARG A 89 -1.00 -21.50 13.84
CA ARG A 89 -0.69 -21.22 15.22
C ARG A 89 -0.11 -22.52 15.70
N GLY A 90 1.22 -22.57 15.71
CA GLY A 90 1.95 -23.57 16.46
C GLY A 90 1.44 -23.51 17.89
N THR A 91 0.64 -24.52 18.24
CA THR A 91 0.54 -25.04 19.60
C THR A 91 1.31 -26.34 19.60
#